data_AF-A0A1M5IDC7-F1
#
_entry.id   AF-A0A1M5IDC7-F1
#
_cell.length_a   1.000
_cell.length_b   1.000
_cell.length_c   1.000
_cell.angle_alpha   90.00
_cell.angle_beta   90.00
_cell.angle_gamma   90.00
#
_symmetry.space_group_name_H-M   'P 1'
#
loop_
_entity.id
_entity.type
_entity.pdbx_description
1 polymer ?
#
loop_
_entity_poly.entity_id
_entity_poly.type
_entity_poly.pdbx_seq_one_letter_code
_entity_poly.pdbx_strand_id
1 'polypeptide(L)'
;MTTLLNEVSIVWISHIQKTVKMKIRYTNLLFIAMLAITFANAQQSIFKTSEYTVYSEDNKQVIVKDTLFKGKQALKLDGKSRSIAFLHGIDTKNFRVEMDIAGQIMSGLGFHAKDGMNYQFIYFRPGLGGTREAIQYIPIYNGALSWVFYNYPIYETLADVKSLEWFHAAFEVRGKNLKVFVNHDPEPKMDISILENPVGGGKLLLRSLFGPSYFANITYQSLTDVDIMDEPLPKSDFLTTWEISEQFPRDTTDHDFHKILDRAKELDNWKTINVPEDSYVNLSRYFEHPQGVLVARTNIDSETTSSRNLHFDYVGRIKIILNGIDLFANNNIKFERVFDGTFTTGLRLEKGKNELVIIAEGDGAFFGEGFRYLGRNQHTNWGFIARIE
;
A
#
# COMPACT_ATOMS: atom_id res chain seq x y z
N MET A 1 -6.42 -37.09 60.35
CA MET A 1 -5.75 -37.49 61.60
C MET A 1 -4.80 -38.65 61.27
N THR A 2 -3.53 -38.49 61.67
CA THR A 2 -2.51 -39.53 61.89
C THR A 2 -1.97 -40.38 60.73
N THR A 3 -0.83 -39.90 60.24
CA THR A 3 0.43 -40.58 59.88
C THR A 3 0.78 -41.88 60.63
N LEU A 4 1.46 -42.80 59.93
CA LEU A 4 2.76 -43.47 60.25
C LEU A 4 2.87 -44.79 59.45
N LEU A 5 3.72 -44.86 58.41
CA LEU A 5 5.09 -45.42 58.42
C LEU A 5 5.16 -46.92 58.77
N ASN A 6 5.63 -47.74 57.81
CA ASN A 6 6.53 -48.86 58.09
C ASN A 6 7.24 -49.36 56.82
N GLU A 7 8.39 -49.96 57.09
CA GLU A 7 9.63 -50.03 56.33
C GLU A 7 9.76 -51.17 55.31
N VAL A 8 10.61 -50.90 54.30
CA VAL A 8 11.73 -51.72 53.76
C VAL A 8 11.47 -53.17 53.31
N SER A 9 11.75 -53.45 52.03
CA SER A 9 12.80 -54.41 51.61
C SER A 9 13.06 -54.36 50.11
N ILE A 10 14.35 -54.36 49.78
CA ILE A 10 15.00 -54.25 48.46
C ILE A 10 15.08 -55.63 47.81
N VAL A 11 14.75 -55.74 46.51
CA VAL A 11 15.27 -56.82 45.64
C VAL A 11 15.73 -56.24 44.31
N TRP A 12 16.96 -56.59 43.96
CA TRP A 12 17.75 -56.19 42.81
C TRP A 12 17.21 -56.75 41.48
N ILE A 13 17.16 -55.92 40.44
CA ILE A 13 17.19 -56.40 39.04
C ILE A 13 18.19 -55.52 38.25
N SER A 14 19.27 -56.14 37.81
CA SER A 14 20.27 -55.59 36.91
C SER A 14 19.85 -55.79 35.45
N HIS A 15 19.85 -54.74 34.64
CA HIS A 15 19.89 -54.86 33.17
C HIS A 15 20.57 -53.66 32.49
N ILE A 16 21.85 -53.85 32.19
CA ILE A 16 22.59 -53.51 30.96
C ILE A 16 22.19 -52.20 30.24
N GLN A 17 22.99 -51.14 30.45
CA GLN A 17 23.11 -50.01 29.49
C GLN A 17 24.23 -50.30 28.48
N LYS A 18 23.88 -50.52 27.20
CA LYS A 18 24.85 -50.47 26.10
C LYS A 18 25.12 -49.00 25.74
N THR A 19 26.31 -48.51 26.07
CA THR A 19 26.81 -47.21 25.62
C THR A 19 27.33 -47.34 24.18
N VAL A 20 26.62 -46.76 23.21
CA VAL A 20 27.14 -46.58 21.84
C VAL A 20 28.06 -45.36 21.85
N LYS A 21 29.38 -45.58 21.84
CA LYS A 21 30.36 -44.51 21.58
C LYS A 21 30.32 -44.15 20.10
N MET A 22 29.63 -43.05 19.76
CA MET A 22 29.76 -42.42 18.44
C MET A 22 31.16 -41.85 18.27
N LYS A 23 31.98 -42.48 17.42
CA LYS A 23 33.23 -41.90 16.91
C LYS A 23 32.89 -40.87 15.84
N ILE A 24 32.83 -39.59 16.22
CA ILE A 24 32.73 -38.48 15.27
C ILE A 24 34.07 -38.42 14.51
N ARG A 25 34.06 -38.77 13.23
CA ARG A 25 35.23 -38.61 12.35
C ARG A 25 35.41 -37.12 12.04
N TYR A 26 36.62 -36.60 12.21
CA TYR A 26 36.99 -35.19 11.99
C TYR A 26 36.65 -34.65 10.58
N THR A 27 36.42 -35.52 9.60
CA THR A 27 35.93 -35.16 8.26
C THR A 27 34.50 -34.62 8.24
N ASN A 28 33.65 -34.98 9.22
CA ASN A 28 32.27 -34.48 9.28
C ASN A 28 32.18 -33.07 9.90
N LEU A 29 33.18 -32.65 10.68
CA LEU A 29 33.25 -31.29 11.23
C LEU A 29 33.59 -30.25 10.15
N LEU A 30 34.39 -30.61 9.14
CA LEU A 30 34.68 -29.77 7.98
C LEU A 30 33.47 -29.58 7.06
N PHE A 31 32.60 -30.59 6.95
CA PHE A 31 31.37 -30.50 6.15
C PHE A 31 30.29 -29.63 6.83
N ILE A 32 30.18 -29.71 8.17
CA ILE A 32 29.29 -28.83 8.95
C ILE A 32 29.82 -27.39 8.97
N ALA A 33 31.13 -27.20 9.00
CA ALA A 33 31.74 -25.87 8.90
C ALA A 33 31.60 -25.25 7.50
N MET A 34 31.62 -26.05 6.42
CA MET A 34 31.39 -25.53 5.06
C MET A 34 29.92 -25.26 4.73
N LEU A 35 28.95 -26.00 5.30
CA LEU A 35 27.53 -25.67 5.13
C LEU A 35 27.10 -24.42 5.93
N ALA A 36 27.88 -24.01 6.93
CA ALA A 36 27.60 -22.79 7.70
C ALA A 36 28.06 -21.50 6.99
N ILE A 37 28.76 -21.58 5.86
CA ILE A 37 29.38 -20.41 5.20
C ILE A 37 28.48 -19.81 4.09
N THR A 38 27.39 -20.45 3.67
CA THR A 38 26.61 -19.98 2.50
C THR A 38 25.25 -19.34 2.79
N PHE A 39 25.00 -18.83 4.01
CA PHE A 39 23.86 -17.92 4.26
C PHE A 39 24.18 -16.79 5.25
N ALA A 40 25.43 -16.33 5.30
CA ALA A 40 25.76 -15.08 5.99
C ALA A 40 25.42 -13.87 5.09
N ASN A 41 24.16 -13.73 4.67
CA ASN A 41 23.68 -12.40 4.29
C ASN A 41 23.51 -11.63 5.60
N ALA A 42 24.54 -10.88 5.97
CA ALA A 42 24.55 -10.13 7.22
C ALA A 42 23.37 -9.15 7.24
N GLN A 43 22.44 -9.38 8.16
CA GLN A 43 21.35 -8.46 8.48
C GLN A 43 21.96 -7.19 9.08
N GLN A 44 21.81 -6.06 8.40
CA GLN A 44 22.39 -4.78 8.82
C GLN A 44 21.36 -3.97 9.61
N SER A 45 21.77 -3.35 10.72
CA SER A 45 20.96 -2.32 11.38
C SER A 45 21.13 -0.99 10.64
N ILE A 46 20.02 -0.35 10.24
CA ILE A 46 19.98 0.73 9.23
C ILE A 46 19.39 2.07 9.72
N PHE A 47 19.02 2.18 11.00
CA PHE A 47 18.50 3.43 11.59
C PHE A 47 19.33 3.86 12.79
N LYS A 48 20.64 4.04 12.58
CA LYS A 48 21.45 4.90 13.47
C LYS A 48 21.24 6.36 13.06
N THR A 49 21.38 7.31 13.98
CA THR A 49 21.05 8.73 13.76
C THR A 49 21.75 9.38 12.55
N SER A 50 22.86 8.81 12.07
CA SER A 50 23.60 9.26 10.88
C SER A 50 23.12 8.67 9.55
N GLU A 51 22.17 7.73 9.55
CA GLU A 51 21.80 6.92 8.38
C GLU A 51 20.42 7.30 7.81
N TYR A 52 19.83 8.40 8.29
CA TYR A 52 18.55 8.88 7.80
C TYR A 52 18.39 10.40 7.88
N THR A 53 17.41 10.93 7.16
CA THR A 53 16.98 12.33 7.26
C THR A 53 15.49 12.44 7.53
N VAL A 54 15.12 13.23 8.53
CA VAL A 54 13.72 13.44 8.92
C VAL A 54 13.20 14.75 8.34
N TYR A 55 11.99 14.72 7.80
CA TYR A 55 11.27 15.92 7.37
C TYR A 55 9.95 16.06 8.11
N SER A 56 9.54 17.31 8.33
CA SER A 56 8.19 17.68 8.75
C SER A 56 7.21 17.64 7.59
N GLU A 57 5.91 17.74 7.85
CA GLU A 57 4.90 17.95 6.81
C GLU A 57 5.03 19.29 6.06
N ASP A 58 5.86 20.22 6.51
CA ASP A 58 6.21 21.44 5.75
C ASP A 58 7.46 21.28 4.87
N ASN A 59 7.92 20.04 4.64
CA ASN A 59 9.14 19.71 3.91
C ASN A 59 10.44 20.32 4.48
N LYS A 60 10.42 20.67 5.77
CA LYS A 60 11.61 21.14 6.47
C LYS A 60 12.34 19.95 7.06
N GLN A 61 13.66 19.89 6.82
CA GLN A 61 14.52 18.93 7.50
C GLN A 61 14.54 19.23 9.01
N VAL A 62 14.43 18.18 9.82
CA VAL A 62 14.36 18.29 11.28
C VAL A 62 15.43 17.42 11.92
N ILE A 63 16.16 18.00 12.88
CA ILE A 63 17.08 17.25 13.72
C ILE A 63 16.27 16.47 14.75
N VAL A 64 16.44 15.16 14.77
CA VAL A 64 15.83 14.28 15.76
C VAL A 64 16.86 13.73 16.72
N LYS A 65 16.41 13.46 17.94
CA LYS A 65 17.15 12.72 18.95
C LYS A 65 16.37 11.46 19.24
N ASP A 66 17.07 10.33 19.28
CA ASP A 66 16.47 9.06 19.65
C ASP A 66 15.84 9.18 21.04
N THR A 67 14.69 8.54 21.21
CA THR A 67 13.89 8.63 22.43
C THR A 67 13.73 7.24 23.02
N LEU A 68 13.75 7.14 24.35
CA LEU A 68 13.40 5.91 25.04
C LEU A 68 11.87 5.79 25.10
N PHE A 69 11.29 4.77 24.46
CA PHE A 69 9.87 4.49 24.52
C PHE A 69 9.63 3.05 24.98
N LYS A 70 8.94 2.89 26.11
CA LYS A 70 8.63 1.59 26.74
C LYS A 70 9.84 0.62 26.73
N GLY A 71 11.00 1.12 27.15
CA GLY A 71 12.23 0.34 27.30
C GLY A 71 13.10 0.16 26.05
N LYS A 72 12.70 0.68 24.87
CA LYS A 72 13.51 0.61 23.63
C LYS A 72 13.96 2.00 23.19
N GLN A 73 15.21 2.13 22.72
CA GLN A 73 15.63 3.32 21.97
C GLN A 73 14.93 3.30 20.62
N ALA A 74 14.29 4.41 20.27
CA ALA A 74 13.42 4.49 19.11
C ALA A 74 13.51 5.85 18.41
N LEU A 75 13.37 5.82 17.10
CA LEU A 75 13.06 7.00 16.31
C LEU A 75 11.58 7.35 16.53
N LYS A 76 11.32 8.57 17.02
CA LYS A 76 9.97 9.11 17.15
C LYS A 76 9.62 9.99 15.95
N LEU A 77 8.55 9.61 15.26
CA LEU A 77 7.81 10.46 14.33
C LEU A 77 6.48 10.86 14.96
N ASP A 78 5.97 12.05 14.67
CA ASP A 78 4.73 12.61 15.22
C ASP A 78 3.64 12.89 14.17
N GLY A 79 3.93 12.63 12.90
CA GLY A 79 3.02 12.85 11.78
C GLY A 79 2.79 14.33 11.45
N LYS A 80 3.58 15.25 12.02
CA LYS A 80 3.48 16.69 11.74
C LYS A 80 4.85 17.37 11.69
N SER A 81 5.50 17.55 12.84
CA SER A 81 6.82 18.18 12.92
C SER A 81 7.94 17.21 12.51
N ARG A 82 7.67 15.91 12.59
CA ARG A 82 8.55 14.81 12.20
C ARG A 82 7.66 13.74 11.57
N SER A 83 7.44 13.79 10.28
CA SER A 83 6.45 12.93 9.62
C SER A 83 7.09 11.77 8.86
N ILE A 84 8.24 12.02 8.23
CA ILE A 84 8.91 11.06 7.35
C ILE A 84 10.39 10.98 7.67
N ALA A 85 10.95 9.78 7.64
CA ALA A 85 12.39 9.54 7.78
C ALA A 85 12.89 8.76 6.56
N PHE A 86 13.71 9.39 5.72
CA PHE A 86 14.35 8.73 4.58
C PHE A 86 15.64 8.05 4.98
N LEU A 87 15.81 6.80 4.58
CA LEU A 87 17.08 6.10 4.72
C LEU A 87 18.10 6.55 3.70
N HIS A 88 19.35 6.62 4.13
CA HIS A 88 20.50 6.85 3.27
C HIS A 88 21.06 5.54 2.75
N GLY A 89 21.68 5.59 1.56
CA GLY A 89 22.50 4.49 1.04
C GLY A 89 21.75 3.22 0.64
N ILE A 90 20.40 3.21 0.72
CA ILE A 90 19.58 2.08 0.29
C ILE A 90 18.75 2.50 -0.93
N ASP A 91 18.99 1.78 -2.02
CA ASP A 91 18.18 1.81 -3.23
C ASP A 91 18.04 0.36 -3.69
N THR A 92 16.85 -0.21 -3.56
CA THR A 92 16.68 -1.65 -3.66
C THR A 92 15.33 -2.04 -4.24
N LYS A 93 15.34 -3.15 -4.99
CA LYS A 93 14.16 -3.77 -5.57
C LYS A 93 13.60 -4.87 -4.68
N ASN A 94 14.44 -5.78 -4.21
CA ASN A 94 14.03 -6.89 -3.36
C ASN A 94 14.71 -6.80 -2.01
N PHE A 95 13.93 -6.88 -0.95
CA PHE A 95 14.44 -6.68 0.39
C PHE A 95 13.57 -7.34 1.44
N ARG A 96 14.18 -7.57 2.60
CA ARG A 96 13.49 -7.83 3.85
C ARG A 96 13.85 -6.73 4.83
N VAL A 97 12.84 -6.10 5.41
CA VAL A 97 12.99 -5.14 6.51
C VAL A 97 12.22 -5.68 7.70
N GLU A 98 12.86 -5.71 8.86
CA GLU A 98 12.19 -6.06 10.12
C GLU A 98 12.36 -4.92 11.12
N MET A 99 11.34 -4.67 11.92
CA MET A 99 11.34 -3.59 12.90
C MET A 99 10.30 -3.81 14.00
N ASP A 100 10.53 -3.19 15.15
CA ASP A 100 9.50 -2.99 16.16
C ASP A 100 8.80 -1.65 15.93
N ILE A 101 7.46 -1.65 15.96
CA ILE A 101 6.63 -0.48 15.73
C ILE A 101 5.69 -0.28 16.91
N ALA A 102 5.52 0.96 17.36
CA ALA A 102 4.46 1.37 18.26
C ALA A 102 3.83 2.67 17.74
N GLY A 103 2.74 2.54 16.96
CA GLY A 103 2.01 3.66 16.36
C GLY A 103 0.74 4.02 17.13
N GLN A 104 0.34 5.30 17.12
CA GLN A 104 -0.95 5.72 17.65
C GLN A 104 -2.07 5.56 16.61
N ILE A 105 -1.89 6.14 15.41
CA ILE A 105 -2.92 6.21 14.36
C ILE A 105 -2.45 5.45 13.11
N MET A 106 -1.50 5.99 12.34
CA MET A 106 -0.96 5.34 11.15
C MET A 106 0.56 5.37 11.16
N SER A 107 1.17 4.20 11.02
CA SER A 107 2.62 4.02 11.07
C SER A 107 3.05 2.93 10.10
N GLY A 108 4.08 3.17 9.29
CA GLY A 108 4.43 2.22 8.25
C GLY A 108 5.78 2.41 7.60
N LEU A 109 6.04 1.51 6.66
CA LEU A 109 7.20 1.51 5.77
C LEU A 109 6.77 2.00 4.39
N GLY A 110 7.40 3.06 3.92
CA GLY A 110 7.44 3.40 2.51
C GLY A 110 8.63 2.72 1.85
N PHE A 111 8.41 2.16 0.68
CA PHE A 111 9.43 1.44 -0.08
C PHE A 111 9.29 1.73 -1.57
N HIS A 112 10.30 1.32 -2.35
CA HIS A 112 10.34 1.63 -3.78
C HIS A 112 10.17 3.13 -4.04
N ALA A 113 10.65 3.96 -3.10
CA ALA A 113 10.40 5.38 -3.12
C ALA A 113 11.29 6.06 -4.15
N LYS A 114 10.66 6.71 -5.13
CA LYS A 114 11.35 7.64 -6.03
C LYS A 114 11.70 8.93 -5.29
N ASP A 115 10.74 9.42 -4.51
CA ASP A 115 10.84 10.61 -3.68
C ASP A 115 9.79 10.55 -2.54
N GLY A 116 9.64 11.63 -1.79
CA GLY A 116 8.67 11.71 -0.69
C GLY A 116 7.22 11.86 -1.08
N MET A 117 6.94 12.03 -2.37
CA MET A 117 5.61 12.16 -2.93
C MET A 117 5.21 10.90 -3.71
N ASN A 118 6.16 10.02 -4.07
CA ASN A 118 5.92 8.86 -4.92
C ASN A 118 6.64 7.61 -4.38
N TYR A 119 5.88 6.71 -3.76
CA TYR A 119 6.38 5.48 -3.14
C TYR A 119 5.25 4.48 -2.87
N GLN A 120 5.61 3.23 -2.59
CA GLN A 120 4.69 2.21 -2.09
C GLN A 120 4.60 2.30 -0.57
N PHE A 121 3.41 2.26 0.02
CA PHE A 121 3.24 2.42 1.46
C PHE A 121 2.44 1.28 2.09
N ILE A 122 3.06 0.60 3.06
CA ILE A 122 2.40 -0.38 3.93
C ILE A 122 2.35 0.19 5.34
N TYR A 123 1.16 0.31 5.91
CA TYR A 123 0.99 0.88 7.24
C TYR A 123 -0.01 0.11 8.10
N PHE A 124 0.18 0.27 9.40
CA PHE A 124 -0.67 -0.28 10.44
C PHE A 124 -1.61 0.81 10.95
N ARG A 125 -2.82 0.40 11.33
CA ARG A 125 -3.82 1.21 12.04
C ARG A 125 -4.08 0.57 13.41
N PRO A 126 -3.23 0.82 14.43
CA PRO A 126 -3.33 0.11 15.70
C PRO A 126 -4.63 0.38 16.49
N GLY A 127 -5.32 1.49 16.22
CA GLY A 127 -6.67 1.74 16.74
C GLY A 127 -7.75 0.83 16.15
N LEU A 128 -7.46 0.15 15.03
CA LEU A 128 -8.31 -0.82 14.35
C LEU A 128 -7.76 -2.25 14.46
N GLY A 129 -6.87 -2.50 15.44
CA GLY A 129 -6.34 -3.82 15.73
C GLY A 129 -7.44 -4.86 15.97
N GLY A 130 -7.20 -6.10 15.54
CA GLY A 130 -8.19 -7.18 15.61
C GLY A 130 -9.31 -7.09 14.56
N THR A 131 -9.28 -6.09 13.67
CA THR A 131 -10.20 -5.96 12.53
C THR A 131 -9.46 -6.17 11.22
N ARG A 132 -10.19 -6.42 10.13
CA ARG A 132 -9.62 -6.49 8.76
C ARG A 132 -8.99 -5.18 8.27
N GLU A 133 -9.11 -4.10 9.03
CA GLU A 133 -8.55 -2.79 8.73
C GLU A 133 -7.23 -2.54 9.46
N ALA A 134 -6.69 -3.51 10.21
CA ALA A 134 -5.49 -3.30 11.01
C ALA A 134 -4.23 -2.99 10.17
N ILE A 135 -4.13 -3.51 8.95
CA ILE A 135 -3.04 -3.25 8.00
C ILE A 135 -3.63 -2.75 6.68
N GLN A 136 -2.95 -1.83 6.00
CA GLN A 136 -3.31 -1.40 4.65
C GLN A 136 -2.08 -1.12 3.78
N TYR A 137 -2.09 -1.61 2.55
CA TYR A 137 -1.15 -1.26 1.49
C TYR A 137 -1.79 -0.27 0.53
N ILE A 138 -1.06 0.77 0.15
CA ILE A 138 -1.46 1.73 -0.89
C ILE A 138 -0.22 2.20 -1.67
N PRO A 139 -0.29 2.39 -2.99
CA PRO A 139 0.65 3.26 -3.69
C PRO A 139 0.34 4.72 -3.34
N ILE A 140 1.38 5.50 -3.09
CA ILE A 140 1.32 6.94 -2.91
C ILE A 140 1.77 7.58 -4.21
N TYR A 141 0.85 8.29 -4.87
CA TYR A 141 1.14 9.09 -6.04
C TYR A 141 0.98 10.56 -5.71
N ASN A 142 2.01 11.35 -5.99
CA ASN A 142 2.03 12.78 -5.70
C ASN A 142 1.51 13.12 -4.29
N GLY A 143 1.86 12.31 -3.29
CA GLY A 143 1.48 12.50 -1.88
C GLY A 143 0.02 12.15 -1.53
N ALA A 144 -0.80 11.73 -2.49
CA ALA A 144 -2.19 11.37 -2.22
C ALA A 144 -2.29 10.04 -1.46
N LEU A 145 -3.06 10.05 -0.37
CA LEU A 145 -3.38 8.87 0.42
C LEU A 145 -4.68 8.24 -0.09
N SER A 146 -4.64 7.56 -1.25
CA SER A 146 -5.84 7.08 -1.94
C SER A 146 -6.44 5.80 -1.34
N TRP A 147 -6.74 5.84 -0.06
CA TRP A 147 -7.14 4.70 0.78
C TRP A 147 -8.48 4.08 0.38
N VAL A 148 -9.36 4.81 -0.33
CA VAL A 148 -10.65 4.29 -0.76
C VAL A 148 -10.54 3.29 -1.91
N PHE A 149 -9.48 3.36 -2.73
CA PHE A 149 -9.28 2.43 -3.86
C PHE A 149 -8.62 1.14 -3.39
N TYR A 150 -7.53 1.27 -2.66
CA TYR A 150 -6.70 0.12 -2.29
C TYR A 150 -7.12 -0.37 -0.91
N ASN A 151 -8.25 -1.07 -0.88
CA ASN A 151 -8.91 -1.54 0.34
C ASN A 151 -9.14 -3.06 0.35
N TYR A 152 -9.85 -3.58 1.36
CA TYR A 152 -10.20 -4.99 1.46
C TYR A 152 -10.95 -5.51 0.21
N PRO A 153 -10.86 -6.81 -0.10
CA PRO A 153 -10.11 -7.86 0.60
C PRO A 153 -8.64 -7.95 0.20
N ILE A 154 -8.19 -7.20 -0.82
CA ILE A 154 -6.85 -7.37 -1.39
C ILE A 154 -5.83 -6.59 -0.58
N TYR A 155 -6.11 -5.32 -0.30
CA TYR A 155 -5.08 -4.39 0.19
C TYR A 155 -5.24 -4.02 1.67
N GLU A 156 -6.17 -4.66 2.38
CA GLU A 156 -6.35 -4.54 3.82
C GLU A 156 -6.49 -5.93 4.44
N THR A 157 -5.95 -6.12 5.64
CA THR A 157 -5.99 -7.40 6.34
C THR A 157 -5.98 -7.24 7.86
N LEU A 158 -6.31 -8.34 8.55
CA LEU A 158 -6.35 -8.44 10.00
C LEU A 158 -4.96 -8.61 10.61
N ALA A 159 -4.75 -7.91 11.72
CA ALA A 159 -3.60 -8.09 12.59
C ALA A 159 -3.96 -7.71 14.04
N ASP A 160 -3.39 -8.45 14.99
CA ASP A 160 -3.49 -8.12 16.41
C ASP A 160 -2.38 -7.14 16.79
N VAL A 161 -2.68 -5.85 16.65
CA VAL A 161 -1.81 -4.72 16.98
C VAL A 161 -2.58 -3.75 17.86
N LYS A 162 -1.90 -3.03 18.77
CA LYS A 162 -2.56 -2.13 19.71
C LYS A 162 -1.89 -0.76 19.71
N SER A 163 -2.71 0.27 19.91
CA SER A 163 -2.24 1.66 19.92
C SER A 163 -1.15 1.88 20.95
N LEU A 164 -0.01 2.41 20.50
CA LEU A 164 1.17 2.71 21.31
C LEU A 164 1.73 1.49 22.09
N GLU A 165 1.47 0.27 21.63
CA GLU A 165 2.13 -0.95 22.11
C GLU A 165 3.12 -1.47 21.06
N TRP A 166 4.21 -2.07 21.54
CA TRP A 166 5.21 -2.66 20.65
C TRP A 166 4.65 -3.91 20.01
N PHE A 167 4.71 -3.96 18.69
CA PHE A 167 4.58 -5.19 17.91
C PHE A 167 5.79 -5.30 16.97
N HIS A 168 6.13 -6.52 16.58
CA HIS A 168 7.17 -6.77 15.60
C HIS A 168 6.55 -6.90 14.21
N ALA A 169 7.17 -6.29 13.20
CA ALA A 169 6.74 -6.40 11.81
C ALA A 169 7.93 -6.75 10.90
N ALA A 170 7.70 -7.67 9.97
CA ALA A 170 8.62 -7.95 8.88
C ALA A 170 7.92 -7.73 7.54
N PHE A 171 8.62 -7.08 6.62
CA PHE A 171 8.17 -6.77 5.27
C PHE A 171 9.14 -7.43 4.30
N GLU A 172 8.65 -8.32 3.46
CA GLU A 172 9.43 -8.99 2.43
C GLU A 172 8.88 -8.62 1.06
N VAL A 173 9.73 -8.03 0.23
CA VAL A 173 9.39 -7.65 -1.13
C VAL A 173 10.29 -8.41 -2.10
N ARG A 174 9.67 -9.14 -3.03
CA ARG A 174 10.34 -9.88 -4.11
C ARG A 174 9.59 -9.66 -5.43
N GLY A 175 10.19 -8.91 -6.35
CA GLY A 175 9.52 -8.48 -7.56
C GLY A 175 8.25 -7.69 -7.22
N LYS A 176 7.11 -8.18 -7.69
CA LYS A 176 5.79 -7.62 -7.34
C LYS A 176 5.17 -8.22 -6.08
N ASN A 177 5.76 -9.21 -5.43
CA ASN A 177 5.16 -9.82 -4.25
C ASN A 177 5.56 -9.06 -2.99
N LEU A 178 4.56 -8.61 -2.21
CA LEU A 178 4.72 -8.08 -0.87
C LEU A 178 4.14 -9.08 0.14
N LYS A 179 4.96 -9.48 1.10
CA LYS A 179 4.54 -10.21 2.30
C LYS A 179 4.76 -9.38 3.55
N VAL A 180 3.78 -9.40 4.45
CA VAL A 180 3.84 -8.70 5.75
C VAL A 180 3.57 -9.69 6.86
N PHE A 181 4.49 -9.81 7.81
CA PHE A 181 4.41 -10.68 8.97
C PHE A 181 4.30 -9.83 10.24
N VAL A 182 3.56 -10.32 11.24
CA VAL A 182 3.32 -9.60 12.49
C VAL A 182 3.60 -10.51 13.68
N ASN A 183 4.29 -10.00 14.69
CA ASN A 183 4.60 -10.69 15.95
C ASN A 183 5.32 -12.05 15.78
N HIS A 184 6.22 -12.13 14.80
CA HIS A 184 6.97 -13.35 14.46
C HIS A 184 6.10 -14.54 14.05
N ASP A 185 4.85 -14.28 13.66
CA ASP A 185 4.01 -15.29 13.03
C ASP A 185 4.66 -15.75 11.72
N PRO A 186 4.88 -17.07 11.51
CA PRO A 186 5.43 -17.58 10.26
C PRO A 186 4.46 -17.40 9.08
N GLU A 187 3.17 -17.22 9.31
CA GLU A 187 2.19 -16.95 8.26
C GLU A 187 2.08 -15.44 7.99
N PRO A 188 2.21 -15.00 6.71
CA PRO A 188 2.06 -13.60 6.38
C PRO A 188 0.60 -13.17 6.58
N LYS A 189 0.40 -12.03 7.24
CA LYS A 189 -0.92 -11.39 7.36
C LYS A 189 -1.38 -10.77 6.05
N MET A 190 -0.43 -10.34 5.21
CA MET A 190 -0.66 -9.84 3.86
C MET A 190 0.27 -10.57 2.90
N ASP A 191 -0.26 -11.09 1.79
CA ASP A 191 0.49 -11.68 0.68
C ASP A 191 -0.18 -11.21 -0.63
N ILE A 192 0.39 -10.17 -1.25
CA ILE A 192 -0.25 -9.47 -2.38
C ILE A 192 0.72 -9.22 -3.52
N SER A 193 0.15 -8.95 -4.70
CA SER A 193 0.89 -8.34 -5.81
C SER A 193 0.77 -6.81 -5.72
N ILE A 194 1.90 -6.10 -5.62
CA ILE A 194 1.97 -4.65 -5.70
C ILE A 194 1.81 -4.19 -7.15
N LEU A 195 1.23 -3.01 -7.34
CA LEU A 195 0.84 -2.53 -8.67
C LEU A 195 2.06 -2.18 -9.54
N GLU A 196 3.07 -1.57 -8.93
CA GLU A 196 4.26 -1.09 -9.63
C GLU A 196 5.50 -1.83 -9.14
N ASN A 197 6.32 -2.30 -10.09
CA ASN A 197 7.64 -2.85 -9.82
C ASN A 197 8.68 -1.91 -10.44
N PRO A 198 9.34 -1.05 -9.66
CA PRO A 198 10.37 -0.21 -10.24
C PRO A 198 11.52 -1.10 -10.72
N VAL A 199 11.78 -1.09 -12.02
CA VAL A 199 12.83 -1.89 -12.66
C VAL A 199 14.19 -1.71 -11.97
N GLY A 200 14.46 -0.52 -11.43
CA GLY A 200 15.70 -0.18 -10.71
C GLY A 200 15.64 -0.27 -9.18
N GLY A 201 14.50 -0.61 -8.59
CA GLY A 201 14.28 -0.47 -7.14
C GLY A 201 13.92 0.95 -6.71
N GLY A 202 14.00 1.21 -5.41
CA GLY A 202 13.85 2.56 -4.87
C GLY A 202 14.26 2.66 -3.41
N LYS A 203 14.15 3.86 -2.86
CA LYS A 203 14.52 4.16 -1.48
C LYS A 203 13.51 3.59 -0.48
N LEU A 204 13.95 3.51 0.76
CA LEU A 204 13.13 3.17 1.92
C LEU A 204 12.90 4.41 2.80
N LEU A 205 11.73 4.48 3.41
CA LEU A 205 11.37 5.54 4.35
C LEU A 205 10.43 5.03 5.44
N LEU A 206 10.51 5.57 6.65
CA LEU A 206 9.47 5.38 7.65
C LEU A 206 8.53 6.55 7.60
N ARG A 207 7.24 6.29 7.80
CA ARG A 207 6.24 7.33 7.85
C ARG A 207 5.28 7.13 9.01
N SER A 208 4.95 8.26 9.62
CA SER A 208 3.90 8.40 10.60
C SER A 208 2.88 9.40 10.08
N LEU A 209 1.59 9.06 10.18
CA LEU A 209 0.48 9.90 9.73
C LEU A 209 -0.51 10.08 10.89
N PHE A 210 -0.97 11.32 11.06
CA PHE A 210 -2.04 11.73 11.99
C PHE A 210 -1.79 11.48 13.50
N GLY A 211 -0.67 10.88 13.91
CA GLY A 211 -0.32 10.73 15.31
C GLY A 211 1.07 10.13 15.51
N PRO A 212 1.62 10.12 16.73
CA PRO A 212 2.96 9.65 17.00
C PRO A 212 3.19 8.17 16.73
N SER A 213 4.42 7.84 16.35
CA SER A 213 4.90 6.50 16.10
C SER A 213 6.35 6.37 16.52
N TYR A 214 6.68 5.21 17.06
CA TYR A 214 8.02 4.86 17.50
C TYR A 214 8.50 3.64 16.71
N PHE A 215 9.73 3.70 16.22
CA PHE A 215 10.34 2.61 15.45
C PHE A 215 11.67 2.22 16.09
N ALA A 216 11.87 0.93 16.34
CA ALA A 216 13.07 0.40 17.01
C ALA A 216 13.54 -0.90 16.35
N ASN A 217 14.76 -1.32 16.67
CA ASN A 217 15.34 -2.61 16.26
C ASN A 217 15.24 -2.87 14.75
N ILE A 218 15.48 -1.83 13.96
CA ILE A 218 15.27 -1.90 12.52
C ILE A 218 16.46 -2.58 11.86
N THR A 219 16.14 -3.55 11.02
CA THR A 219 17.10 -4.35 10.28
C THR A 219 16.73 -4.45 8.82
N TYR A 220 17.74 -4.63 7.98
CA TYR A 220 17.63 -4.73 6.54
C TYR A 220 18.44 -5.90 6.02
N GLN A 221 17.88 -6.56 5.02
CA GLN A 221 18.54 -7.58 4.23
C GLN A 221 18.16 -7.38 2.76
N SER A 222 19.16 -7.23 1.90
CA SER A 222 18.93 -7.29 0.45
C SER A 222 18.60 -8.73 0.07
N LEU A 223 17.60 -8.90 -0.78
CA LEU A 223 17.23 -10.22 -1.29
C LEU A 223 17.68 -10.34 -2.75
N THR A 224 18.09 -11.53 -3.15
CA THR A 224 18.38 -11.81 -4.56
C THR A 224 17.09 -11.73 -5.37
N ASP A 225 17.20 -11.36 -6.64
CA ASP A 225 16.13 -11.61 -7.59
C ASP A 225 15.80 -13.11 -7.55
N VAL A 226 14.50 -13.39 -7.49
CA VAL A 226 13.97 -14.72 -7.74
C VAL A 226 13.34 -14.61 -9.12
N ASP A 227 13.56 -15.60 -9.99
CA ASP A 227 12.80 -15.75 -11.23
C ASP A 227 11.33 -16.01 -10.88
N ILE A 228 10.60 -14.95 -10.55
CA ILE A 228 9.15 -14.99 -10.37
C ILE A 228 8.58 -14.62 -11.73
N MET A 229 8.12 -15.64 -12.45
CA MET A 229 7.75 -15.62 -13.87
C MET A 229 6.34 -15.13 -14.18
N ASP A 230 5.52 -14.76 -13.19
CA ASP A 230 4.15 -14.33 -13.48
C ASP A 230 4.05 -12.81 -13.45
N GLU A 231 4.16 -12.18 -14.63
CA GLU A 231 3.65 -10.82 -14.79
C GLU A 231 2.15 -10.82 -14.44
N PRO A 232 1.66 -9.83 -13.67
CA PRO A 232 0.23 -9.73 -13.39
C PRO A 232 -0.51 -9.67 -14.71
N LEU A 233 -1.48 -10.57 -14.90
CA LEU A 233 -2.30 -10.56 -16.10
C LEU A 233 -3.03 -9.22 -16.19
N PRO A 234 -3.11 -8.61 -17.40
CA PRO A 234 -3.98 -7.48 -17.65
C PRO A 234 -5.39 -7.78 -17.14
N LYS A 235 -6.00 -6.82 -16.47
CA LYS A 235 -7.40 -6.90 -16.06
C LYS A 235 -8.28 -6.59 -17.27
N SER A 236 -8.38 -7.53 -18.19
CA SER A 236 -9.01 -7.37 -19.52
C SER A 236 -10.44 -6.86 -19.49
N ASP A 237 -11.17 -7.15 -18.42
CA ASP A 237 -12.58 -6.78 -18.31
C ASP A 237 -12.75 -5.30 -17.91
N PHE A 238 -11.70 -4.71 -17.31
CA PHE A 238 -11.71 -3.32 -16.86
C PHE A 238 -11.27 -2.35 -17.97
N LEU A 239 -11.94 -1.21 -18.01
CA LEU A 239 -11.52 -0.09 -18.85
C LEU A 239 -10.30 0.58 -18.21
N THR A 240 -9.11 0.22 -18.69
CA THR A 240 -7.83 0.69 -18.17
C THR A 240 -7.15 1.73 -19.06
N THR A 241 -7.60 1.87 -20.31
CA THR A 241 -7.11 2.87 -21.26
C THR A 241 -8.10 4.04 -21.38
N TRP A 242 -7.61 5.24 -21.10
CA TRP A 242 -8.38 6.49 -21.16
C TRP A 242 -7.54 7.61 -21.77
N GLU A 243 -8.20 8.62 -22.31
CA GLU A 243 -7.64 9.95 -22.50
C GLU A 243 -8.20 10.85 -21.40
N ILE A 244 -7.34 11.62 -20.74
CA ILE A 244 -7.73 12.55 -19.67
C ILE A 244 -7.39 13.99 -20.07
N SER A 245 -8.28 14.92 -19.72
CA SER A 245 -8.10 16.36 -19.94
C SER A 245 -7.16 16.97 -18.89
N GLU A 246 -6.86 18.26 -19.06
CA GLU A 246 -6.42 19.08 -17.93
C GLU A 246 -7.54 19.24 -16.88
N GLN A 247 -7.21 19.84 -15.74
CA GLN A 247 -8.17 20.09 -14.67
C GLN A 247 -8.93 21.40 -14.91
N PHE A 248 -10.24 21.36 -14.68
CA PHE A 248 -11.09 22.53 -14.69
C PHE A 248 -11.44 22.97 -13.26
N PRO A 249 -11.69 24.27 -13.02
CA PRO A 249 -12.13 24.74 -11.71
C PRO A 249 -13.38 24.01 -11.21
N ARG A 250 -13.48 23.88 -9.89
CA ARG A 250 -14.66 23.37 -9.17
C ARG A 250 -15.80 24.40 -9.22
N ASP A 251 -16.36 24.67 -10.39
CA ASP A 251 -17.62 25.40 -10.52
C ASP A 251 -18.76 24.39 -10.57
N THR A 252 -19.23 23.99 -9.37
CA THR A 252 -20.28 22.99 -9.22
C THR A 252 -21.58 23.62 -8.72
N THR A 253 -22.01 24.74 -9.31
CA THR A 253 -23.44 24.98 -9.37
C THR A 253 -24.06 23.81 -10.13
N ASP A 254 -25.05 23.14 -9.53
CA ASP A 254 -25.70 21.95 -10.10
C ASP A 254 -25.93 22.19 -11.60
N HIS A 255 -25.49 21.24 -12.44
CA HIS A 255 -25.67 21.16 -13.90
C HIS A 255 -24.52 21.57 -14.85
N ASP A 256 -23.35 22.06 -14.38
CA ASP A 256 -22.34 22.55 -15.34
C ASP A 256 -21.29 21.57 -15.87
N PHE A 257 -21.44 20.26 -15.58
CA PHE A 257 -20.57 19.24 -16.20
C PHE A 257 -20.62 19.24 -17.73
N HIS A 258 -21.73 19.66 -18.34
CA HIS A 258 -21.81 19.81 -19.79
C HIS A 258 -20.94 20.97 -20.32
N LYS A 259 -20.87 22.10 -19.61
CA LYS A 259 -19.91 23.17 -19.98
C LYS A 259 -18.46 22.74 -19.78
N ILE A 260 -18.17 21.96 -18.73
CA ILE A 260 -16.84 21.37 -18.56
C ILE A 260 -16.50 20.44 -19.73
N LEU A 261 -17.46 19.61 -20.16
CA LEU A 261 -17.29 18.74 -21.32
C LEU A 261 -17.07 19.54 -22.60
N ASP A 262 -17.84 20.60 -22.85
CA ASP A 262 -17.68 21.42 -24.04
C ASP A 262 -16.31 22.10 -24.09
N ARG A 263 -15.84 22.64 -22.96
CA ARG A 263 -14.47 23.17 -22.83
C ARG A 263 -13.41 22.09 -23.05
N ALA A 264 -13.63 20.88 -22.56
CA ALA A 264 -12.71 19.77 -22.75
C ALA A 264 -12.62 19.34 -24.22
N LYS A 265 -13.71 19.40 -24.99
CA LYS A 265 -13.72 19.09 -26.44
C LYS A 265 -12.85 20.04 -27.26
N GLU A 266 -12.62 21.26 -26.78
CA GLU A 266 -11.77 22.27 -27.42
C GLU A 266 -10.28 22.05 -27.14
N LEU A 267 -9.92 21.09 -26.27
CA LEU A 267 -8.52 20.80 -25.95
C LEU A 267 -7.84 19.96 -27.02
N ASP A 268 -6.62 20.37 -27.37
CA ASP A 268 -5.72 19.62 -28.26
C ASP A 268 -4.69 18.76 -27.50
N ASN A 269 -4.64 18.85 -26.17
CA ASN A 269 -3.56 18.31 -25.33
C ASN A 269 -3.99 17.16 -24.39
N TRP A 270 -4.95 16.34 -24.84
CA TRP A 270 -5.38 15.16 -24.09
C TRP A 270 -4.21 14.22 -23.79
N LYS A 271 -4.18 13.68 -22.56
CA LYS A 271 -3.14 12.74 -22.13
C LYS A 271 -3.71 11.33 -22.12
N THR A 272 -3.13 10.44 -22.93
CA THR A 272 -3.43 9.00 -22.83
C THR A 272 -2.84 8.42 -21.55
N ILE A 273 -3.66 7.66 -20.84
CA ILE A 273 -3.29 6.90 -19.65
C ILE A 273 -3.66 5.43 -19.85
N ASN A 274 -2.79 4.53 -19.41
CA ASN A 274 -3.00 3.09 -19.49
C ASN A 274 -2.23 2.39 -18.38
N VAL A 275 -2.95 1.68 -17.51
CA VAL A 275 -2.36 0.85 -16.44
C VAL A 275 -3.14 -0.48 -16.41
N PRO A 276 -2.79 -1.43 -17.29
CA PRO A 276 -3.59 -2.64 -17.50
C PRO A 276 -3.70 -3.54 -16.25
N GLU A 277 -2.77 -3.44 -15.32
CA GLU A 277 -2.73 -4.20 -14.08
C GLU A 277 -3.55 -3.57 -12.93
N ASP A 278 -3.92 -2.29 -13.03
CA ASP A 278 -4.70 -1.58 -12.02
C ASP A 278 -6.15 -1.44 -12.51
N SER A 279 -7.09 -1.96 -11.72
CA SER A 279 -8.52 -1.79 -12.02
C SER A 279 -9.00 -0.37 -11.75
N TYR A 280 -8.25 0.41 -10.97
CA TYR A 280 -8.61 1.76 -10.59
C TYR A 280 -7.93 2.78 -11.50
N VAL A 281 -8.71 3.74 -11.98
CA VAL A 281 -8.20 4.98 -12.55
C VAL A 281 -7.91 5.95 -11.42
N ASN A 282 -6.77 5.78 -10.74
CA ASN A 282 -6.32 6.71 -9.69
C ASN A 282 -5.68 7.95 -10.34
N LEU A 283 -6.44 9.05 -10.37
CA LEU A 283 -6.05 10.29 -11.04
C LEU A 283 -4.87 10.99 -10.35
N SER A 284 -4.62 10.69 -9.07
CA SER A 284 -3.46 11.20 -8.34
C SER A 284 -2.12 10.76 -8.96
N ARG A 285 -2.11 9.71 -9.79
CA ARG A 285 -0.95 9.29 -10.58
C ARG A 285 -0.51 10.34 -11.61
N TYR A 286 -1.46 11.13 -12.11
CA TYR A 286 -1.24 12.00 -13.26
C TYR A 286 -1.22 13.48 -12.91
N PHE A 287 -1.72 13.83 -11.73
CA PHE A 287 -1.77 15.20 -11.25
C PHE A 287 -1.19 15.32 -9.86
N GLU A 288 -0.54 16.44 -9.63
CA GLU A 288 0.03 16.79 -8.36
C GLU A 288 -0.99 16.84 -7.22
N HIS A 289 -2.11 17.52 -7.46
CA HIS A 289 -3.25 17.57 -6.53
C HIS A 289 -4.52 17.91 -7.32
N PRO A 290 -5.70 17.49 -6.85
CA PRO A 290 -6.96 17.88 -7.46
C PRO A 290 -7.25 19.37 -7.22
N GLN A 291 -7.42 20.12 -8.31
CA GLN A 291 -7.79 21.53 -8.37
C GLN A 291 -9.28 21.73 -8.73
N GLY A 292 -9.95 20.66 -9.14
CA GLY A 292 -11.38 20.68 -9.42
C GLY A 292 -11.87 19.42 -10.11
N VAL A 293 -12.37 19.57 -11.32
CA VAL A 293 -13.04 18.54 -12.11
C VAL A 293 -12.18 18.16 -13.31
N LEU A 294 -12.24 16.90 -13.72
CA LEU A 294 -11.55 16.41 -14.92
C LEU A 294 -12.52 15.62 -15.81
N VAL A 295 -12.24 15.61 -17.10
CA VAL A 295 -12.91 14.76 -18.09
C VAL A 295 -11.98 13.62 -18.49
N ALA A 296 -12.46 12.40 -18.39
CA ALA A 296 -11.84 11.20 -18.95
C ALA A 296 -12.74 10.66 -20.07
N ARG A 297 -12.15 10.24 -21.19
CA ARG A 297 -12.88 9.61 -22.29
C ARG A 297 -12.16 8.35 -22.77
N THR A 298 -12.94 7.41 -23.26
CA THR A 298 -12.43 6.22 -23.95
C THR A 298 -13.42 5.80 -25.02
N ASN A 299 -12.97 4.93 -25.93
CA ASN A 299 -13.79 4.44 -27.02
C ASN A 299 -14.01 2.94 -26.89
N ILE A 300 -15.25 2.52 -27.08
CA ILE A 300 -15.68 1.12 -27.06
C ILE A 300 -16.08 0.76 -28.48
N ASP A 301 -15.29 -0.11 -29.12
CA ASP A 301 -15.63 -0.65 -30.43
C ASP A 301 -16.63 -1.80 -30.29
N SER A 302 -17.72 -1.74 -31.06
CA SER A 302 -18.76 -2.76 -31.07
C SER A 302 -19.06 -3.22 -32.50
N GLU A 303 -18.98 -4.54 -32.75
CA GLU A 303 -19.23 -5.11 -34.08
C GLU A 303 -20.71 -5.05 -34.48
N THR A 304 -21.60 -4.96 -33.49
CA THR A 304 -23.05 -4.93 -33.65
C THR A 304 -23.68 -3.91 -32.70
N THR A 305 -24.89 -3.47 -32.99
CA THR A 305 -25.69 -2.75 -31.98
C THR A 305 -26.02 -3.72 -30.86
N SER A 306 -25.63 -3.40 -29.63
CA SER A 306 -25.77 -4.31 -28.50
C SER A 306 -26.03 -3.56 -27.20
N SER A 307 -26.57 -4.27 -26.21
CA SER A 307 -26.64 -3.79 -24.83
C SER A 307 -25.57 -4.50 -24.01
N ARG A 308 -24.84 -3.72 -23.22
CA ARG A 308 -23.87 -4.19 -22.22
C ARG A 308 -24.13 -3.49 -20.90
N ASN A 309 -23.52 -3.97 -19.83
CA ASN A 309 -23.56 -3.29 -18.54
C ASN A 309 -22.21 -2.60 -18.27
N LEU A 310 -22.26 -1.37 -17.78
CA LEU A 310 -21.13 -0.71 -17.16
C LEU A 310 -21.24 -0.89 -15.66
N HIS A 311 -20.34 -1.67 -15.09
CA HIS A 311 -20.11 -1.76 -13.64
C HIS A 311 -19.10 -0.70 -13.24
N PHE A 312 -19.43 0.12 -12.24
CA PHE A 312 -18.56 1.22 -11.84
C PHE A 312 -18.72 1.58 -10.37
N ASP A 313 -17.72 2.29 -9.87
CA ASP A 313 -17.73 2.99 -8.58
C ASP A 313 -16.70 4.13 -8.61
N TYR A 314 -16.80 5.06 -7.67
CA TYR A 314 -16.05 6.30 -7.66
C TYR A 314 -15.94 6.88 -6.26
N VAL A 315 -15.13 7.94 -6.15
CA VAL A 315 -15.08 8.84 -5.00
C VAL A 315 -15.32 10.26 -5.50
N GLY A 316 -15.91 11.10 -4.67
CA GLY A 316 -16.29 12.45 -5.02
C GLY A 316 -17.60 12.48 -5.83
N ARG A 317 -17.62 13.21 -6.96
CA ARG A 317 -18.79 13.29 -7.84
C ARG A 317 -18.43 12.81 -9.23
N ILE A 318 -19.39 12.19 -9.91
CA ILE A 318 -19.23 11.81 -11.31
C ILE A 318 -20.45 12.11 -12.17
N LYS A 319 -20.20 12.26 -13.47
CA LYS A 319 -21.19 12.12 -14.55
C LYS A 319 -20.65 11.14 -15.60
N ILE A 320 -21.51 10.23 -16.06
CA ILE A 320 -21.20 9.24 -17.11
C ILE A 320 -22.09 9.52 -18.32
N ILE A 321 -21.48 9.60 -19.51
CA ILE A 321 -22.11 9.94 -20.77
C ILE A 321 -21.65 8.94 -21.83
N LEU A 322 -22.57 8.40 -22.62
CA LEU A 322 -22.26 7.54 -23.77
C LEU A 322 -22.82 8.17 -25.04
N ASN A 323 -21.97 8.41 -26.05
CA ASN A 323 -22.36 9.03 -27.32
C ASN A 323 -23.16 10.33 -27.14
N GLY A 324 -22.80 11.14 -26.13
CA GLY A 324 -23.49 12.38 -25.79
C GLY A 324 -24.79 12.22 -24.97
N ILE A 325 -25.18 10.99 -24.61
CA ILE A 325 -26.37 10.69 -23.80
C ILE A 325 -25.96 10.46 -22.34
N ASP A 326 -26.52 11.24 -21.41
CA ASP A 326 -26.31 11.08 -19.97
C ASP A 326 -26.83 9.71 -19.49
N LEU A 327 -25.95 8.90 -18.90
CA LEU A 327 -26.28 7.58 -18.35
C LEU A 327 -26.39 7.57 -16.82
N PHE A 328 -25.59 8.39 -16.16
CA PHE A 328 -25.54 8.49 -14.71
C PHE A 328 -25.03 9.85 -14.27
N ALA A 329 -25.60 10.37 -13.19
CA ALA A 329 -25.07 11.53 -12.47
C ALA A 329 -25.36 11.36 -10.98
N ASN A 330 -24.38 11.69 -10.14
CA ASN A 330 -24.62 11.86 -8.71
C ASN A 330 -24.09 13.23 -8.28
N ASN A 331 -25.00 14.06 -7.78
CA ASN A 331 -24.66 15.39 -7.27
C ASN A 331 -24.16 15.34 -5.82
N ASN A 332 -24.44 14.24 -5.11
CA ASN A 332 -23.89 14.02 -3.77
C ASN A 332 -22.45 13.55 -3.88
N ILE A 333 -21.61 14.06 -2.99
CA ILE A 333 -20.21 13.68 -2.93
C ILE A 333 -20.14 12.32 -2.21
N LYS A 334 -19.68 11.29 -2.92
CA LYS A 334 -19.43 9.95 -2.38
C LYS A 334 -18.08 9.93 -1.66
N PHE A 335 -18.02 9.41 -0.45
CA PHE A 335 -16.78 9.32 0.35
C PHE A 335 -16.63 7.98 1.06
N GLU A 336 -16.94 6.92 0.34
CA GLU A 336 -16.83 5.54 0.77
C GLU A 336 -15.78 4.81 -0.07
N ARG A 337 -15.33 3.65 0.44
CA ARG A 337 -14.51 2.69 -0.30
C ARG A 337 -15.11 2.39 -1.68
N VAL A 338 -14.23 2.15 -2.63
CA VAL A 338 -14.56 1.88 -4.02
C VAL A 338 -14.49 0.39 -4.28
N PHE A 339 -15.60 -0.19 -4.73
CA PHE A 339 -15.71 -1.61 -5.08
C PHE A 339 -16.13 -1.79 -6.53
N ASP A 340 -15.72 -2.88 -7.16
CA ASP A 340 -16.26 -3.25 -8.47
C ASP A 340 -17.76 -3.54 -8.35
N GLY A 341 -18.55 -2.94 -9.24
CA GLY A 341 -19.98 -3.19 -9.34
C GLY A 341 -20.87 -2.56 -8.26
N THR A 342 -20.38 -1.59 -7.47
CA THR A 342 -21.25 -0.85 -6.52
C THR A 342 -22.44 -0.22 -7.25
N PHE A 343 -22.20 0.34 -8.43
CA PHE A 343 -23.22 0.85 -9.32
C PHE A 343 -23.20 0.11 -10.66
N THR A 344 -24.33 0.17 -11.37
CA THR A 344 -24.45 -0.39 -12.71
C THR A 344 -25.35 0.51 -13.55
N THR A 345 -24.97 0.74 -14.80
CA THR A 345 -25.82 1.41 -15.80
C THR A 345 -25.74 0.69 -17.14
N GLY A 346 -26.79 0.78 -17.95
CA GLY A 346 -26.84 0.13 -19.26
C GLY A 346 -26.08 0.93 -20.31
N LEU A 347 -25.22 0.24 -21.07
CA LEU A 347 -24.56 0.77 -22.26
C LEU A 347 -25.31 0.30 -23.49
N ARG A 348 -25.97 1.23 -24.19
CA ARG A 348 -26.56 0.98 -25.52
C ARG A 348 -25.51 1.29 -26.58
N LEU A 349 -24.73 0.29 -26.95
CA LEU A 349 -23.67 0.43 -27.94
C LEU A 349 -24.26 0.37 -29.35
N GLU A 350 -23.87 1.32 -30.19
CA GLU A 350 -24.11 1.30 -31.63
C GLU A 350 -22.99 0.50 -32.32
N LYS A 351 -23.27 -0.03 -33.52
CA LYS A 351 -22.21 -0.61 -34.35
C LYS A 351 -21.15 0.44 -34.66
N GLY A 352 -19.89 0.11 -34.43
CA GLY A 352 -18.75 0.99 -34.61
C GLY A 352 -18.21 1.52 -33.28
N LYS A 353 -17.69 2.75 -33.32
CA LYS A 353 -16.99 3.38 -32.21
C LYS A 353 -17.98 4.12 -31.32
N ASN A 354 -18.00 3.80 -30.03
CA ASN A 354 -18.85 4.45 -29.04
C ASN A 354 -17.98 5.21 -28.03
N GLU A 355 -18.22 6.51 -27.87
CA GLU A 355 -17.47 7.34 -26.92
C GLU A 355 -18.11 7.26 -25.53
N LEU A 356 -17.35 6.78 -24.56
CA LEU A 356 -17.70 6.81 -23.14
C LEU A 356 -16.91 7.92 -22.46
N VAL A 357 -17.63 8.85 -21.82
CA VAL A 357 -17.06 9.98 -21.08
C VAL A 357 -17.42 9.85 -19.60
N ILE A 358 -16.43 10.04 -18.75
CA ILE A 358 -16.57 10.17 -17.29
C ILE A 358 -16.03 11.53 -16.89
N ILE A 359 -16.86 12.34 -16.26
CA ILE A 359 -16.47 13.62 -15.67
C ILE A 359 -16.38 13.39 -14.17
N ALA A 360 -15.21 13.63 -13.57
CA ALA A 360 -14.91 13.24 -12.20
C ALA A 360 -14.35 14.39 -11.35
N GLU A 361 -14.89 14.55 -10.16
CA GLU A 361 -14.41 15.42 -9.09
C GLU A 361 -13.94 14.55 -7.92
N GLY A 362 -12.81 14.90 -7.29
CA GLY A 362 -12.29 14.18 -6.11
C GLY A 362 -13.02 14.51 -4.81
N ASP A 363 -12.41 14.12 -3.68
CA ASP A 363 -12.97 14.31 -2.34
C ASP A 363 -12.73 15.70 -1.71
N GLY A 364 -12.21 16.65 -2.49
CA GLY A 364 -11.82 17.95 -1.96
C GLY A 364 -12.93 18.78 -1.33
N ALA A 365 -14.19 18.50 -1.66
CA ALA A 365 -15.33 19.12 -1.00
C ALA A 365 -15.52 18.67 0.46
N PHE A 366 -15.01 17.49 0.86
CA PHE A 366 -14.97 17.06 2.26
C PHE A 366 -13.79 17.66 3.04
N PHE A 367 -12.66 17.90 2.38
CA PHE A 367 -11.42 18.30 3.05
C PHE A 367 -11.08 19.79 2.93
N GLY A 368 -11.87 20.57 2.19
CA GLY A 368 -11.60 21.98 1.95
C GLY A 368 -10.24 22.18 1.27
N GLU A 369 -9.30 22.85 1.94
CA GLU A 369 -7.95 23.02 1.42
C GLU A 369 -7.13 21.72 1.39
N GLY A 370 -7.52 20.68 2.13
CA GLY A 370 -6.78 19.44 2.27
C GLY A 370 -5.89 19.38 3.52
N PHE A 371 -5.10 18.31 3.63
CA PHE A 371 -4.11 18.13 4.70
C PHE A 371 -2.72 18.53 4.21
N ARG A 372 -1.84 18.91 5.14
CA ARG A 372 -0.47 19.25 4.81
C ARG A 372 0.33 17.97 4.53
N TYR A 373 1.00 17.93 3.38
CA TYR A 373 1.88 16.85 2.95
C TYR A 373 3.13 17.42 2.30
N LEU A 374 4.28 17.30 2.99
CA LEU A 374 5.59 17.78 2.53
C LEU A 374 5.55 19.14 1.79
N GLY A 375 5.00 20.16 2.45
CA GLY A 375 5.02 21.55 1.99
C GLY A 375 3.87 21.92 1.06
N ARG A 376 2.97 20.99 0.74
CA ARG A 376 1.79 21.22 -0.11
C ARG A 376 0.52 20.76 0.59
N ASN A 377 -0.60 21.40 0.29
CA ASN A 377 -1.90 20.86 0.69
C ASN A 377 -2.32 19.73 -0.24
N GLN A 378 -2.98 18.73 0.30
CA GLN A 378 -3.25 17.47 -0.38
C GLN A 378 -4.66 16.97 -0.07
N HIS A 379 -5.36 16.50 -1.11
CA HIS A 379 -6.57 15.70 -0.98
C HIS A 379 -6.24 14.22 -1.10
N THR A 380 -7.12 13.35 -0.60
CA THR A 380 -6.79 11.94 -0.42
C THR A 380 -7.12 11.09 -1.64
N ASN A 381 -8.32 11.24 -2.20
CA ASN A 381 -8.88 10.30 -3.15
C ASN A 381 -9.47 11.01 -4.36
N TRP A 382 -9.13 10.51 -5.54
CA TRP A 382 -9.66 11.01 -6.79
C TRP A 382 -9.53 9.97 -7.90
N GLY A 383 -10.65 9.59 -8.49
CA GLY A 383 -10.68 8.52 -9.48
C GLY A 383 -11.95 7.66 -9.42
N PHE A 384 -11.93 6.60 -10.21
CA PHE A 384 -13.05 5.68 -10.41
C PHE A 384 -12.57 4.30 -10.86
N ILE A 385 -13.51 3.34 -10.90
CA ILE A 385 -13.35 2.01 -11.49
C ILE A 385 -14.47 1.81 -12.52
N ALA A 386 -14.16 1.15 -13.63
CA ALA A 386 -15.12 0.90 -14.71
C ALA A 386 -14.83 -0.44 -15.40
N ARG A 387 -15.83 -1.31 -15.50
CA ARG A 387 -15.77 -2.62 -16.14
C ARG A 387 -17.00 -2.81 -17.03
N ILE A 388 -16.80 -3.39 -18.21
CA ILE A 388 -17.90 -3.72 -19.12
C ILE A 388 -18.20 -5.21 -19.03
N GLU A 389 -19.48 -5.56 -18.96
CA GLU A 389 -19.99 -6.94 -19.01
C GLU A 389 -20.99 -7.13 -20.15
#